data_AF-A0A2A5AXA6-F1
#
_entry.id   AF-A0A2A5AXA6-F1
#
_cell.length_a   1.000
_cell.length_b   1.000
_cell.length_c   1.000
_cell.angle_alpha   90.00
_cell.angle_beta   90.00
_cell.angle_gamma   90.00
#
_symmetry.space_group_name_H-M   'P 1'
#
loop_
_entity.id
_entity.type
_entity.pdbx_description
1 polymer ?
#
loop_
_entity_poly.entity_id
_entity_poly.type
_entity_poly.pdbx_seq_one_letter_code
_entity_poly.pdbx_strand_id
1 'polypeptide(L)'
;MMAKPLDKETLDCSVDENADSSAGKMRPSKITLPSTMEIDEATKLHKKLQKSAARGVDINLDAEKVETIDTAILQLLLSFVREVRGNGNSVNWQSPSEPLFKTAEMIGLGAELGLEESHATS
;
A
#
# COMPACT_ATOMS: atom_id res chain seq x y z
N MET A 1 36.90 10.02 -60.76
CA MET A 1 35.93 10.08 -59.64
C MET A 1 36.74 10.47 -58.39
N MET A 2 37.02 11.72 -58.03
CA MET A 2 36.24 12.95 -57.80
C MET A 2 35.16 12.86 -56.70
N ALA A 3 35.45 13.58 -55.59
CA ALA A 3 34.54 14.35 -54.68
C ALA A 3 33.49 13.57 -53.84
N LYS A 4 33.19 13.84 -52.56
CA LYS A 4 33.43 14.93 -51.60
C LYS A 4 33.06 14.42 -50.17
N PRO A 5 33.52 15.07 -49.08
CA PRO A 5 33.20 14.72 -47.68
C PRO A 5 31.96 15.48 -47.15
N LEU A 6 31.35 15.00 -46.06
CA LEU A 6 30.44 15.79 -45.23
C LEU A 6 30.40 15.27 -43.78
N ASP A 7 31.08 16.02 -42.92
CA ASP A 7 30.83 16.21 -41.49
C ASP A 7 29.34 16.44 -41.18
N LYS A 8 28.85 15.84 -40.09
CA LYS A 8 27.77 16.42 -39.30
C LYS A 8 28.01 16.13 -37.81
N GLU A 9 28.27 17.21 -37.09
CA GLU A 9 28.09 17.36 -35.65
C GLU A 9 26.72 16.85 -35.19
N THR A 10 26.67 16.34 -33.96
CA THR A 10 25.67 16.62 -32.90
C THR A 10 26.14 15.79 -31.69
N LEU A 11 26.82 16.44 -30.73
CA LEU A 11 26.32 16.75 -29.37
C LEU A 11 25.97 15.48 -28.57
N ASP A 12 26.76 15.18 -27.55
CA ASP A 12 26.46 15.46 -26.13
C ASP A 12 25.61 14.30 -25.56
N CYS A 13 25.91 13.65 -24.45
CA CYS A 13 26.38 14.17 -23.19
C CYS A 13 26.93 12.99 -22.39
N SER A 14 27.98 13.18 -21.59
CA SER A 14 28.24 12.31 -20.45
C SER A 14 27.00 12.30 -19.56
N VAL A 15 26.44 11.14 -19.27
CA VAL A 15 25.76 10.89 -18.00
C VAL A 15 26.07 9.46 -17.60
N ASP A 16 26.97 9.35 -16.62
CA ASP A 16 27.03 8.22 -15.70
C ASP A 16 25.62 7.89 -15.22
N GLU A 17 25.04 6.77 -15.64
CA GLU A 17 23.81 6.26 -15.03
C GLU A 17 24.18 5.53 -13.74
N ASN A 18 24.57 6.34 -12.75
CA ASN A 18 24.48 5.98 -11.35
C ASN A 18 23.00 5.99 -10.98
N ALA A 19 22.34 4.83 -11.09
CA ALA A 19 21.05 4.62 -10.43
C ALA A 19 21.30 4.32 -8.95
N ASP A 20 21.69 5.39 -8.25
CA ASP A 20 21.45 5.56 -6.82
C ASP A 20 19.95 5.38 -6.56
N SER A 21 19.53 4.20 -6.13
CA SER A 21 18.26 4.06 -5.40
C SER A 21 18.57 4.24 -3.92
N SER A 22 18.99 5.45 -3.57
CA SER A 22 18.97 5.94 -2.21
C SER A 22 17.57 5.74 -1.66
N ALA A 23 17.43 4.73 -0.81
CA ALA A 23 16.27 4.48 0.02
C ALA A 23 16.08 5.66 0.97
N GLY A 24 15.53 6.75 0.45
CA GLY A 24 14.85 7.76 1.22
C GLY A 24 13.72 7.03 1.94
N LYS A 25 13.97 6.68 3.21
CA LYS A 25 13.05 5.92 4.07
C LYS A 25 11.78 6.76 4.26
N MET A 26 10.89 6.71 3.29
CA MET A 26 9.64 7.44 3.31
C MET A 26 8.82 6.80 4.42
N ARG A 27 8.50 7.60 5.44
CA ARG A 27 7.88 7.08 6.67
C ARG A 27 6.55 6.41 6.30
N PRO A 28 6.26 5.21 6.83
CA PRO A 28 5.00 4.54 6.55
C PRO A 28 3.84 5.44 6.96
N SER A 29 2.85 5.59 6.09
CA SER A 29 1.67 6.39 6.40
C SER A 29 0.77 5.63 7.37
N LYS A 30 0.54 6.21 8.55
CA LYS A 30 -0.35 5.63 9.56
C LYS A 30 -1.81 6.01 9.29
N ILE A 31 -2.68 5.01 9.27
CA ILE A 31 -4.14 5.16 9.10
C ILE A 31 -4.82 4.43 10.25
N THR A 32 -5.39 5.18 11.18
CA THR A 32 -6.26 4.62 12.22
C THR A 32 -7.67 4.38 11.69
N LEU A 33 -8.19 3.18 11.93
CA LEU A 33 -9.56 2.78 11.66
C LEU A 33 -10.47 3.20 12.83
N PRO A 34 -11.65 3.77 12.56
CA PRO A 34 -12.62 4.10 13.60
C PRO A 34 -13.24 2.85 14.23
N SER A 35 -13.85 3.01 15.41
CA SER A 35 -14.48 1.90 16.14
C SER A 35 -15.72 1.33 15.48
N THR A 36 -16.50 2.22 14.87
CA THR A 36 -17.70 1.89 14.11
C THR A 36 -17.59 2.56 12.74
N MET A 37 -17.77 1.78 11.68
CA MET A 37 -17.76 2.29 10.31
C MET A 37 -19.18 2.40 9.78
N GLU A 38 -19.86 3.48 10.13
CA GLU A 38 -21.11 3.84 9.48
C GLU A 38 -20.86 4.25 8.01
N ILE A 39 -21.89 4.22 7.17
CA ILE A 39 -21.80 4.49 5.72
C ILE A 39 -21.06 5.81 5.39
N ASP A 40 -21.30 6.85 6.19
CA ASP A 40 -20.61 8.14 6.07
C ASP A 40 -19.10 8.04 6.36
N GLU A 41 -18.72 7.22 7.35
CA GLU A 41 -17.33 6.98 7.72
C GLU A 41 -16.61 6.08 6.70
N ALA A 42 -17.33 5.12 6.10
CA ALA A 42 -16.80 4.26 5.03
C ALA A 42 -16.32 5.09 3.82
N THR A 43 -17.08 6.11 3.41
CA THR A 43 -16.71 6.99 2.30
C THR A 43 -15.48 7.84 2.63
N LYS A 44 -15.38 8.37 3.85
CA LYS A 44 -14.22 9.14 4.31
C LYS A 44 -12.98 8.24 4.39
N LEU A 45 -13.13 7.03 4.92
CA LEU A 45 -12.08 6.04 5.00
C LEU A 45 -11.57 5.68 3.60
N HIS A 46 -12.47 5.38 2.66
CA HIS A 46 -12.10 5.09 1.28
C HIS A 46 -11.24 6.21 0.66
N LYS A 47 -11.67 7.47 0.77
CA LYS A 47 -10.90 8.62 0.28
C LYS A 47 -9.52 8.72 0.94
N LYS A 48 -9.42 8.41 2.23
CA LYS A 48 -8.15 8.41 2.98
C LYS A 48 -7.22 7.29 2.52
N LEU A 49 -7.78 6.09 2.29
CA LEU A 49 -7.07 4.94 1.74
C LEU A 49 -6.52 5.25 0.35
N GLN A 50 -7.37 5.70 -0.58
CA GLN A 50 -6.95 6.06 -1.94
C GLN A 50 -5.84 7.12 -1.97
N LYS A 51 -5.98 8.18 -1.17
CA LYS A 51 -4.93 9.22 -1.04
C LYS A 51 -3.61 8.68 -0.51
N SER A 52 -3.64 7.60 0.26
CA SER A 52 -2.45 6.99 0.84
C SER A 52 -1.82 5.98 -0.12
N ALA A 53 -2.64 5.17 -0.82
CA ALA A 53 -2.17 4.27 -1.88
C ALA A 53 -1.46 5.04 -3.01
N ALA A 54 -2.02 6.18 -3.41
CA ALA A 54 -1.45 7.04 -4.44
C ALA A 54 -0.07 7.65 -4.08
N ARG A 55 0.33 7.62 -2.80
CA ARG A 55 1.65 8.11 -2.36
C ARG A 55 2.79 7.13 -2.65
N GLY A 56 2.48 5.86 -2.92
CA GLY A 56 3.51 4.82 -3.13
C GLY A 56 4.41 4.63 -1.91
N VAL A 57 3.82 4.63 -0.72
CA VAL A 57 4.53 4.43 0.57
C VAL A 57 3.98 3.22 1.29
N ASP A 58 4.79 2.65 2.17
CA ASP A 58 4.31 1.65 3.12
C ASP A 58 3.17 2.21 3.99
N ILE A 59 2.21 1.37 4.32
CA ILE A 59 1.02 1.77 5.08
C ILE A 59 0.95 0.99 6.38
N ASN A 60 0.71 1.70 7.48
CA ASN A 60 0.41 1.10 8.78
C ASN A 60 -1.06 1.34 9.12
N LEU A 61 -1.86 0.27 9.09
CA LEU A 61 -3.27 0.28 9.46
C LEU A 61 -3.39 -0.01 10.96
N ASP A 62 -3.89 0.95 11.72
CA ASP A 62 -4.14 0.80 13.15
C ASP A 62 -5.61 0.49 13.39
N ALA A 63 -5.88 -0.70 13.88
CA ALA A 63 -7.24 -1.22 14.08
C ALA A 63 -7.57 -1.49 15.54
N GLU A 64 -6.82 -0.90 16.48
CA GLU A 64 -6.98 -1.14 17.92
C GLU A 64 -8.41 -0.85 18.42
N LYS A 65 -9.02 0.20 17.86
CA LYS A 65 -10.35 0.67 18.30
C LYS A 65 -11.51 -0.02 17.59
N VAL A 66 -11.26 -0.87 16.60
CA VAL A 66 -12.33 -1.45 15.77
C VAL A 66 -13.17 -2.41 16.61
N GLU A 67 -14.42 -2.05 16.87
CA GLU A 67 -15.37 -2.84 17.65
C GLU A 67 -16.32 -3.63 16.75
N THR A 68 -16.74 -3.04 15.63
CA THR A 68 -17.61 -3.68 14.64
C THR A 68 -17.12 -3.40 13.23
N ILE A 69 -17.07 -4.42 12.39
CA ILE A 69 -16.68 -4.31 10.99
C ILE A 69 -17.61 -5.13 10.11
N ASP A 70 -18.02 -4.53 9.00
CA ASP A 70 -18.84 -5.21 7.99
C ASP A 70 -17.98 -5.82 6.88
N THR A 71 -18.55 -6.81 6.20
CA THR A 71 -17.92 -7.45 5.03
C THR A 71 -17.59 -6.45 3.93
N ALA A 72 -18.42 -5.43 3.71
CA ALA A 72 -18.16 -4.38 2.72
C ALA A 72 -16.87 -3.59 3.03
N ILE A 73 -16.62 -3.30 4.31
CA ILE A 73 -15.38 -2.65 4.74
C ILE A 73 -14.17 -3.57 4.54
N LEU A 74 -14.30 -4.87 4.85
CA LEU A 74 -13.22 -5.81 4.61
C LEU A 74 -12.85 -5.92 3.13
N GLN A 75 -13.84 -5.91 2.23
CA GLN A 75 -13.60 -5.89 0.78
C GLN A 75 -12.92 -4.60 0.33
N LEU A 76 -13.27 -3.46 0.94
CA LEU A 76 -12.62 -2.18 0.71
C LEU A 76 -11.14 -2.22 1.13
N LEU A 77 -10.88 -2.74 2.33
CA LEU A 77 -9.52 -2.91 2.87
C LEU A 77 -8.72 -3.88 2.00
N LEU A 78 -9.32 -4.98 1.54
CA LEU A 78 -8.68 -5.94 0.65
C LEU A 78 -8.28 -5.29 -0.67
N SER A 79 -9.18 -4.54 -1.28
CA SER A 79 -8.91 -3.81 -2.53
C SER A 79 -7.76 -2.83 -2.35
N PHE A 80 -7.73 -2.10 -1.24
CA PHE A 80 -6.64 -1.20 -0.89
C PHE A 80 -5.31 -1.94 -0.66
N VAL A 81 -5.30 -3.06 0.07
CA VAL A 81 -4.09 -3.87 0.30
C VAL A 81 -3.52 -4.35 -1.03
N ARG A 82 -4.37 -4.82 -1.94
CA ARG A 82 -3.97 -5.24 -3.29
C ARG A 82 -3.41 -4.09 -4.11
N GLU A 83 -4.00 -2.90 -4.03
CA GLU A 83 -3.50 -1.70 -4.71
C GLU A 83 -2.11 -1.29 -4.19
N VAL A 84 -1.93 -1.22 -2.87
CA VAL A 84 -0.64 -0.86 -2.25
C VAL A 84 0.44 -1.88 -2.60
N ARG A 85 0.12 -3.18 -2.53
CA ARG A 85 1.04 -4.27 -2.93
C ARG A 85 1.34 -4.24 -4.43
N GLY A 86 0.35 -3.92 -5.27
CA GLY A 86 0.53 -3.73 -6.71
C GLY A 86 1.49 -2.59 -7.05
N ASN A 87 1.57 -1.58 -6.19
CA ASN A 87 2.53 -0.48 -6.30
C ASN A 87 3.92 -0.81 -5.74
N GLY A 88 4.15 -2.03 -5.24
CA GLY A 88 5.42 -2.47 -4.65
C GLY A 88 5.61 -2.08 -3.18
N ASN A 89 4.54 -1.64 -2.51
CA ASN A 89 4.57 -1.23 -1.10
C ASN A 89 3.97 -2.29 -0.17
N SER A 90 4.28 -2.18 1.12
CA SER A 90 3.76 -3.08 2.15
C SER A 90 2.61 -2.46 2.94
N VAL A 91 1.67 -3.30 3.39
CA VAL A 91 0.64 -2.94 4.37
C VAL A 91 0.90 -3.74 5.63
N ASN A 92 1.04 -3.05 6.76
CA ASN A 92 1.23 -3.64 8.07
C ASN A 92 0.05 -3.28 8.98
N TRP A 93 -0.43 -4.26 9.74
CA TRP A 93 -1.43 -4.04 10.77
C TRP A 93 -0.78 -3.73 12.11
N GLN A 94 -1.23 -2.66 12.76
CA GLN A 94 -0.89 -2.31 14.13
C GLN A 94 -2.11 -2.61 15.00
N SER A 95 -1.90 -3.42 16.04
CA SER A 95 -2.93 -3.79 17.02
C SER A 95 -4.27 -4.19 16.36
N PRO A 96 -4.31 -5.20 15.47
CA PRO A 96 -5.56 -5.66 14.89
C PRO A 96 -6.52 -6.11 16.00
N SER A 97 -7.75 -5.59 16.00
CA SER A 97 -8.74 -5.98 17.00
C SER A 97 -9.29 -7.39 16.75
N GLU A 98 -9.81 -8.02 17.80
CA GLU A 98 -10.43 -9.34 17.72
C GLU A 98 -11.63 -9.38 16.73
N PRO A 99 -12.55 -8.39 16.70
CA PRO A 99 -13.62 -8.34 15.70
C PRO A 99 -13.10 -8.28 14.25
N LEU A 100 -12.02 -7.55 14.01
CA LEU A 100 -11.38 -7.48 12.68
C LEU A 100 -10.86 -8.85 12.27
N PHE A 101 -10.09 -9.49 13.14
CA PHE A 101 -9.49 -10.79 12.87
C PHE A 101 -10.57 -11.84 12.61
N LYS A 102 -11.54 -11.99 13.52
CA LYS A 102 -12.63 -12.97 13.40
C LYS A 102 -13.44 -12.79 12.14
N THR A 103 -13.76 -11.55 11.77
CA THR A 103 -14.57 -11.30 10.57
C THR A 103 -13.77 -11.58 9.30
N ALA A 104 -12.47 -11.23 9.28
CA ALA A 104 -11.58 -11.54 8.17
C ALA A 104 -11.35 -13.06 7.99
N GLU A 105 -11.21 -13.80 9.10
CA GLU A 105 -11.08 -15.26 9.11
C GLU A 105 -12.37 -15.93 8.64
N MET A 106 -13.53 -15.49 9.15
CA MET A 106 -14.85 -16.04 8.81
C MET A 106 -15.15 -16.00 7.31
N ILE A 107 -14.66 -14.99 6.60
CA ILE A 107 -14.84 -14.83 5.15
C ILE A 107 -13.64 -15.32 4.33
N GLY A 108 -12.62 -15.89 4.97
CA GLY A 108 -11.43 -16.44 4.31
C GLY A 108 -10.48 -15.38 3.71
N LEU A 109 -10.51 -14.15 4.22
CA LEU A 109 -9.68 -13.03 3.73
C LEU A 109 -8.53 -12.64 4.66
N GLY A 110 -8.35 -13.31 5.79
CA GLY A 110 -7.26 -13.02 6.76
C GLY A 110 -5.88 -12.96 6.10
N ALA A 111 -5.51 -14.03 5.38
CA ALA A 111 -4.22 -14.12 4.68
C ALA A 111 -4.01 -12.99 3.66
N GLU A 112 -5.01 -12.74 2.82
CA GLU A 112 -4.92 -11.69 1.80
C GLU A 112 -4.79 -10.29 2.41
N LEU A 113 -5.50 -10.04 3.51
CA LEU A 113 -5.38 -8.80 4.27
C LEU A 113 -4.05 -8.67 5.00
N GLY A 114 -3.28 -9.76 5.16
CA GLY A 114 -2.06 -9.77 5.99
C GLY A 114 -2.36 -9.85 7.48
N LEU A 115 -3.53 -10.41 7.83
CA LEU A 115 -3.97 -10.74 9.18
C LEU A 115 -3.76 -12.23 9.44
N GLU A 116 -2.58 -12.74 9.12
CA GLU A 116 -2.22 -14.11 9.49
C GLU A 116 -1.91 -14.09 10.99
N GLU A 117 -2.59 -14.92 11.79
CA GLU A 117 -2.05 -15.25 13.09
C GLU A 117 -0.67 -15.85 12.84
N SER A 118 0.36 -15.25 13.45
CA SER A 118 1.66 -15.89 13.53
C SER A 118 1.47 -17.15 14.40
N HIS A 119 0.96 -18.22 13.80
CA HIS A 119 1.13 -19.58 14.30
C HIS A 119 2.61 -19.88 14.16
N ALA A 120 3.40 -19.31 15.08
CA ALA A 120 4.71 -19.80 15.42
C ALA A 120 4.48 -21.24 15.91
N THR A 121 4.54 -22.16 14.95
CA THR A 121 4.62 -23.59 15.19
C THR A 121 5.82 -23.79 16.11
N SER A 122 5.58 -24.19 17.36
CA SER A 122 6.60 -24.69 18.28
C SER A 122 6.18 -26.05 18.81
#